data_AF-A0A3D0STF9-F1
#
_entry.id   AF-A0A3D0STF9-F1
#
_cell.length_a   1.000
_cell.length_b   1.000
_cell.length_c   1.000
_cell.angle_alpha   90.00
_cell.angle_beta   90.00
_cell.angle_gamma   90.00
#
_symmetry.space_group_name_H-M   'P 1'
#
loop_
_entity.id
_entity.type
_entity.pdbx_description
1 polymer ?
#
loop_
_entity_poly.entity_id
_entity_poly.type
_entity_poly.pdbx_seq_one_letter_code
_entity_poly.pdbx_strand_id
1 'polypeptide(L)'
;TTQAPEEYEEFFWTDILFMRTLNMNQARRRVEKHVCLARGSLVLTHDGYKPIQDVFVGNLVLTHKGRWRPVIAVQNTGIRPVVNLRAQGVANLVLTPDHKVWMRKSEWARERDGAERAEPDWVKAQDALGGYVNLKLPPVEPTELTKQELWLLGRWLADGHVGVRGEYVISVGHEKLAEFKQMADGHIGTKAERTAVQVRLKKLSRPLRQALETCGKGAENKELPPFAVALPSDDAQTLLEGYLSGDGHYLESRQRWMATSVSRKLLLGLAMLVQRVYGTIACVYPGRPEGTTIIEGRQVNTKQEWNMSFDLTKGRRVTPFILEDGAWKKVKSVEDAGEVETWNLRVAEDESYTAEGCIVKNCPLPLDIVERLIVRYSNPSEVIFDPFAGLFTVPFVAIELGRYGRGHELNPLYYQNGVKYCQEMEVKRSAPTLFSLDELETA
;
A
#
# COMPACT_ATOMS: atom_id res chain seq x y z
N THR A 1 11.44 42.97 -5.69
CA THR A 1 11.86 44.26 -5.13
C THR A 1 10.63 45.11 -4.91
N THR A 2 10.22 45.26 -3.66
CA THR A 2 9.37 46.36 -3.17
C THR A 2 9.30 46.23 -1.65
N GLN A 3 9.96 47.16 -0.96
CA GLN A 3 9.87 47.35 0.49
C GLN A 3 8.44 47.72 0.89
N ALA A 4 8.06 47.35 2.11
CA ALA A 4 6.82 47.79 2.74
C ALA A 4 6.91 49.28 3.14
N PRO A 5 5.78 50.01 3.22
CA PRO A 5 5.75 51.44 3.51
C PRO A 5 6.10 51.76 4.98
N GLU A 6 6.57 52.99 5.20
CA GLU A 6 6.76 53.61 6.50
C GLU A 6 5.42 54.07 7.10
N GLU A 7 5.35 54.06 8.43
CA GLU A 7 4.26 54.49 9.32
C GLU A 7 3.23 53.42 9.73
N TYR A 8 3.52 52.83 10.89
CA TYR A 8 2.70 51.92 11.69
C TYR A 8 1.92 52.73 12.75
N GLU A 9 0.60 52.62 12.80
CA GLU A 9 -0.22 53.14 13.91
C GLU A 9 -0.32 52.13 15.08
N GLU A 10 -0.23 52.67 16.29
CA GLU A 10 0.12 52.03 17.57
C GLU A 10 -1.01 51.24 18.28
N PHE A 11 -2.14 50.95 17.62
CA PHE A 11 -3.34 50.44 18.32
C PHE A 11 -3.95 49.12 17.80
N PHE A 12 -3.24 48.36 16.98
CA PHE A 12 -3.68 47.00 16.61
C PHE A 12 -2.57 45.97 16.83
N TRP A 13 -2.83 45.01 17.71
CA TRP A 13 -2.06 43.76 17.77
C TRP A 13 -2.39 42.92 16.54
N THR A 14 -1.69 43.15 15.43
CA THR A 14 -1.72 42.25 14.26
C THR A 14 -0.56 41.27 14.30
N ASP A 15 -0.52 40.43 15.34
CA ASP A 15 0.39 39.28 15.38
C ASP A 15 -0.21 38.11 14.59
N ILE A 16 -0.37 38.30 13.28
CA ILE A 16 -0.64 37.17 12.38
C ILE A 16 0.70 36.48 12.10
N LEU A 17 1.14 35.66 13.05
CA LEU A 17 2.29 34.76 12.89
C LEU A 17 1.89 33.50 12.11
N PHE A 18 2.55 33.29 10.97
CA PHE A 18 2.33 32.18 10.05
C PHE A 18 2.57 30.79 10.68
N MET A 19 1.80 29.78 10.24
CA MET A 19 1.95 28.36 10.59
C MET A 19 3.26 27.78 10.06
N ARG A 20 4.05 27.13 10.93
CA ARG A 20 5.25 26.37 10.55
C ARG A 20 4.86 24.91 10.30
N THR A 21 4.85 24.52 9.04
CA THR A 21 5.02 23.13 8.62
C THR A 21 6.32 23.03 7.83
N LEU A 22 6.87 21.83 7.65
CA LEU A 22 8.13 21.61 6.92
C LEU A 22 8.10 22.02 5.42
N ASN A 23 7.10 22.77 4.92
CA ASN A 23 7.12 23.42 3.60
C ASN A 23 6.12 24.59 3.49
N MET A 24 6.63 25.80 3.23
CA MET A 24 5.97 27.10 3.48
C MET A 24 4.78 27.53 2.59
N ASN A 25 4.29 26.74 1.64
CA ASN A 25 3.32 27.25 0.64
C ASN A 25 1.82 27.04 0.95
N GLN A 26 1.43 26.51 2.12
CA GLN A 26 0.03 26.11 2.38
C GLN A 26 -0.82 27.10 3.20
N ALA A 27 -0.25 28.21 3.68
CA ALA A 27 -0.89 29.08 4.67
C ALA A 27 -2.05 29.99 4.18
N ARG A 28 -2.48 29.93 2.91
CA ARG A 28 -3.52 30.83 2.37
C ARG A 28 -4.93 30.24 2.21
N ARG A 29 -5.21 29.02 2.67
CA ARG A 29 -6.56 28.45 2.61
C ARG A 29 -6.90 27.78 3.93
N ARG A 30 -8.02 28.19 4.56
CA ARG A 30 -8.67 27.54 5.72
C ARG A 30 -9.20 26.14 5.36
N VAL A 31 -8.38 25.32 4.74
CA VAL A 31 -8.70 23.94 4.38
C VAL A 31 -7.71 23.10 5.16
N GLU A 32 -8.22 22.44 6.19
CA GLU A 32 -7.57 21.32 6.83
C GLU A 32 -7.24 20.29 5.73
N LYS A 33 -6.03 20.35 5.17
CA LYS A 33 -5.59 19.47 4.07
C LYS A 33 -5.11 18.16 4.66
N HIS A 34 -6.06 17.36 5.14
CA HIS A 34 -5.74 16.00 5.58
C HIS A 34 -5.37 15.17 4.35
N VAL A 35 -4.17 14.62 4.36
CA VAL A 35 -3.63 13.70 3.34
C VAL A 35 -4.29 12.35 3.56
N CYS A 36 -5.32 12.01 2.78
CA CYS A 36 -6.14 10.82 3.05
C CYS A 36 -6.42 9.99 1.78
N LEU A 37 -6.73 8.70 1.98
CA LEU A 37 -7.17 7.78 0.95
C LEU A 37 -8.66 7.49 1.14
N ALA A 38 -9.38 7.20 0.05
CA ALA A 38 -10.77 6.81 0.11
C ALA A 38 -10.95 5.47 0.86
N ARG A 39 -12.06 5.33 1.57
CA ARG A 39 -12.53 4.05 2.12
C ARG A 39 -12.50 2.97 1.02
N GLY A 40 -12.07 1.77 1.40
CA GLY A 40 -11.93 0.64 0.48
C GLY A 40 -10.57 0.57 -0.23
N SER A 41 -9.74 1.63 -0.13
CA SER A 41 -8.39 1.62 -0.71
C SER A 41 -7.56 0.46 -0.15
N LEU A 42 -7.03 -0.40 -1.01
CA LEU A 42 -6.31 -1.60 -0.63
C LEU A 42 -4.86 -1.28 -0.24
N VAL A 43 -4.54 -1.40 1.04
CA VAL A 43 -3.21 -1.24 1.62
C VAL A 43 -2.49 -2.59 1.63
N LEU A 44 -1.26 -2.62 1.14
CA LEU A 44 -0.40 -3.80 1.19
C LEU A 44 0.16 -3.96 2.61
N THR A 45 -0.37 -4.95 3.33
CA THR A 45 0.14 -5.36 4.63
C THR A 45 0.95 -6.64 4.51
N HIS A 46 1.77 -6.95 5.51
CA HIS A 46 2.48 -8.23 5.61
C HIS A 46 1.52 -9.44 5.66
N ASP A 47 0.25 -9.23 6.05
CA ASP A 47 -0.79 -10.26 6.09
C ASP A 47 -1.70 -10.24 4.83
N GLY A 48 -1.27 -9.60 3.74
CA GLY A 48 -2.05 -9.45 2.51
C GLY A 48 -2.72 -8.07 2.36
N TYR A 49 -3.57 -7.92 1.35
CA TYR A 49 -4.20 -6.64 1.06
C TYR A 49 -5.41 -6.40 1.97
N LYS A 50 -5.38 -5.30 2.74
CA LYS A 50 -6.49 -4.90 3.60
C LYS A 50 -7.09 -3.57 3.12
N PRO A 51 -8.42 -3.43 3.05
CA PRO A 51 -9.02 -2.11 2.92
C PRO A 51 -8.51 -1.18 4.03
N ILE A 52 -8.26 0.09 3.71
CA ILE A 52 -7.60 1.02 4.64
C ILE A 52 -8.33 1.15 5.98
N GLN A 53 -9.66 1.09 6.00
CA GLN A 53 -10.45 1.14 7.22
C GLN A 53 -10.31 -0.09 8.12
N ASP A 54 -9.83 -1.21 7.56
CA ASP A 54 -9.63 -2.47 8.27
C ASP A 54 -8.17 -2.67 8.68
N VAL A 55 -7.29 -1.74 8.30
CA VAL A 55 -5.91 -1.68 8.81
C VAL A 55 -5.96 -1.21 10.26
N PHE A 56 -5.23 -1.89 11.12
CA PHE A 56 -5.12 -1.53 12.52
C PHE A 56 -3.67 -1.35 12.94
N VAL A 57 -3.53 -0.70 14.09
CA VAL A 57 -2.28 -0.48 14.81
C VAL A 57 -1.46 -1.75 14.92
N GLY A 58 -0.17 -1.66 14.60
CA GLY A 58 0.75 -2.79 14.65
C GLY A 58 0.77 -3.63 13.38
N ASN A 59 -0.18 -3.46 12.44
CA ASN A 59 -0.03 -4.07 11.11
C ASN A 59 1.25 -3.57 10.45
N LEU A 60 2.00 -4.50 9.86
CA LEU A 60 3.19 -4.17 9.10
C LEU A 60 2.77 -3.83 7.67
N VAL A 61 3.21 -2.67 7.16
CA VAL A 61 2.95 -2.19 5.80
C VAL A 61 4.24 -1.93 5.05
N LEU A 62 4.21 -2.09 3.72
CA LEU A 62 5.39 -1.92 2.87
C LEU A 62 5.64 -0.45 2.55
N THR A 63 6.80 0.06 2.96
CA THR A 63 7.17 1.48 2.81
C THR A 63 7.89 1.76 1.49
N HIS A 64 8.08 3.03 1.15
CA HIS A 64 8.85 3.46 -0.03
C HIS A 64 10.30 2.94 -0.05
N LYS A 65 10.86 2.61 1.12
CA LYS A 65 12.21 2.03 1.21
C LYS A 65 12.25 0.54 0.89
N GLY A 66 11.10 -0.13 0.79
CA GLY A 66 11.01 -1.56 0.49
C GLY A 66 11.21 -2.44 1.73
N ARG A 67 10.77 -1.94 2.89
CA ARG A 67 10.83 -2.69 4.16
C ARG A 67 9.50 -2.58 4.89
N TRP A 68 9.22 -3.55 5.74
CA TRP A 68 8.02 -3.61 6.56
C TRP A 68 8.13 -2.69 7.77
N ARG A 69 7.10 -1.88 8.02
CA ARG A 69 7.02 -1.00 9.21
C ARG A 69 5.65 -1.03 9.84
N PRO A 70 5.55 -0.94 11.19
CA PRO A 70 4.27 -0.99 11.88
C PRO A 70 3.48 0.30 11.64
N VAL A 71 2.17 0.12 11.44
CA VAL A 71 1.18 1.18 11.53
C VAL A 71 1.10 1.64 12.97
N ILE A 72 1.34 2.93 13.20
CA ILE A 72 1.33 3.56 14.50
C ILE A 72 0.10 4.44 14.71
N ALA A 73 -0.70 4.74 13.71
CA ALA A 73 -2.01 5.38 13.91
C ALA A 73 -2.93 5.09 12.72
N VAL A 74 -4.23 5.04 13.01
CA VAL A 74 -5.30 4.89 12.02
C VAL A 74 -6.40 5.87 12.39
N GLN A 75 -6.87 6.65 11.42
CA GLN A 75 -7.92 7.63 11.67
C GLN A 75 -8.92 7.67 10.51
N ASN A 76 -10.20 7.67 10.85
CA ASN A 76 -11.23 8.15 9.94
C ASN A 76 -11.22 9.67 9.95
N THR A 77 -11.04 10.27 8.78
CA THR A 77 -10.93 11.73 8.64
C THR A 77 -12.21 12.36 8.09
N GLY A 78 -13.30 11.59 7.97
CA GLY A 78 -14.59 12.06 7.49
C GLY A 78 -14.69 12.12 5.96
N ILE A 79 -15.72 12.83 5.49
CA ILE A 79 -16.00 13.00 4.06
C ILE A 79 -15.14 14.14 3.51
N ARG A 80 -14.43 13.89 2.42
CA ARG A 80 -13.52 14.86 1.79
C ARG A 80 -13.61 14.82 0.27
N PRO A 81 -13.32 15.93 -0.42
CA PRO A 81 -13.13 15.93 -1.86
C PRO A 81 -11.91 15.09 -2.24
N VAL A 82 -12.04 14.30 -3.30
CA VAL A 82 -11.03 13.36 -3.76
C VAL A 82 -10.83 13.43 -5.28
N VAL A 83 -9.66 12.99 -5.71
CA VAL A 83 -9.33 12.72 -7.11
C VAL A 83 -9.10 11.22 -7.29
N ASN A 84 -9.41 10.71 -8.47
CA ASN A 84 -9.01 9.38 -8.91
C ASN A 84 -7.74 9.50 -9.76
N LEU A 85 -6.62 9.04 -9.20
CA LEU A 85 -5.34 8.93 -9.91
C LEU A 85 -5.26 7.56 -10.58
N ARG A 86 -5.19 7.56 -11.91
CA ARG A 86 -4.97 6.34 -12.70
C ARG A 86 -3.56 6.31 -13.25
N ALA A 87 -2.88 5.19 -13.09
CA ALA A 87 -1.56 4.94 -13.67
C ALA A 87 -1.49 3.55 -14.33
N GLN A 88 -0.41 3.26 -15.04
CA GLN A 88 -0.20 1.94 -15.63
C GLN A 88 -0.31 0.83 -14.55
N GLY A 89 -1.35 0.00 -14.65
CA GLY A 89 -1.60 -1.06 -13.67
C GLY A 89 -2.09 -0.61 -12.30
N VAL A 90 -2.54 0.64 -12.19
CA VAL A 90 -3.16 1.24 -11.00
C VAL A 90 -4.45 1.89 -11.47
N ALA A 91 -5.55 1.13 -11.36
CA ALA A 91 -6.81 1.54 -11.94
C ALA A 91 -7.66 2.47 -11.07
N ASN A 92 -7.44 2.46 -9.75
CA ASN A 92 -8.35 3.10 -8.81
C ASN A 92 -7.63 3.53 -7.53
N LEU A 93 -6.73 4.51 -7.61
CA LEU A 93 -6.17 5.16 -6.43
C LEU A 93 -6.97 6.44 -6.18
N VAL A 94 -7.91 6.39 -5.23
CA VAL A 94 -8.76 7.53 -4.87
C VAL A 94 -8.24 8.16 -3.59
N LEU A 95 -7.85 9.43 -3.66
CA LEU A 95 -7.15 10.14 -2.60
C LEU A 95 -7.47 11.63 -2.63
N THR A 96 -7.26 12.33 -1.51
CA THR A 96 -7.42 13.78 -1.46
C THR A 96 -6.44 14.46 -2.44
N PRO A 97 -6.80 15.58 -3.10
CA PRO A 97 -5.94 16.23 -4.12
C PRO A 97 -4.51 16.53 -3.67
N ASP A 98 -4.34 16.95 -2.40
CA ASP A 98 -3.03 17.28 -1.81
C ASP A 98 -2.25 16.05 -1.28
N HIS A 99 -2.81 14.84 -1.39
CA HIS A 99 -2.14 13.62 -0.92
C HIS A 99 -0.87 13.38 -1.73
N LYS A 100 0.26 13.16 -1.06
CA LYS A 100 1.55 13.00 -1.74
C LYS A 100 1.80 11.54 -2.14
N VAL A 101 2.18 11.33 -3.39
CA VAL A 101 2.57 10.06 -3.99
C VAL A 101 4.06 10.07 -4.31
N TRP A 102 4.72 8.92 -4.20
CA TRP A 102 6.15 8.79 -4.50
C TRP A 102 6.39 8.68 -6.00
N MET A 103 7.07 9.67 -6.58
CA MET A 103 7.07 9.88 -8.02
C MET A 103 8.41 10.31 -8.61
N ARG A 104 8.67 9.88 -9.85
CA ARG A 104 9.64 10.52 -10.75
C ARG A 104 8.88 11.35 -11.78
N LYS A 105 9.23 12.63 -11.92
CA LYS A 105 8.63 13.54 -12.89
C LYS A 105 9.74 14.34 -13.57
N SER A 106 9.54 14.67 -14.85
CA SER A 106 10.51 15.42 -15.62
C SER A 106 9.81 16.33 -16.60
N GLU A 107 10.43 17.48 -16.85
CA GLU A 107 10.03 18.47 -17.87
C GLU A 107 10.69 18.19 -19.23
N TRP A 108 11.42 17.08 -19.38
CA TRP A 108 12.05 16.71 -20.65
C TRP A 108 11.00 16.32 -21.69
N ALA A 109 11.23 16.73 -22.94
CA ALA A 109 10.36 16.35 -24.07
C ALA A 109 10.20 14.82 -24.21
N ARG A 110 11.27 14.06 -23.92
CA ARG A 110 11.19 12.62 -23.67
C ARG A 110 11.07 12.37 -22.18
N GLU A 111 9.83 12.39 -21.68
CA GLU A 111 9.52 12.33 -20.25
C GLU A 111 10.18 11.14 -19.54
N ARG A 112 10.27 9.98 -20.21
CA ARG A 112 10.91 8.77 -19.65
C ARG A 112 12.41 8.97 -19.42
N ASP A 113 13.12 9.46 -20.43
CA ASP A 113 14.57 9.67 -20.37
C ASP A 113 14.93 10.67 -19.26
N GLY A 114 14.07 11.67 -19.07
CA GLY A 114 14.19 12.61 -17.97
C GLY A 114 13.86 12.00 -16.61
N ALA A 115 12.78 11.22 -16.52
CA ALA A 115 12.37 10.55 -15.28
C ALA A 115 13.40 9.54 -14.79
N GLU A 116 14.08 8.83 -15.69
CA GLU A 116 15.15 7.87 -15.35
C GLU A 116 16.33 8.54 -14.64
N ARG A 117 16.62 9.81 -14.97
CA ARG A 117 17.69 10.61 -14.36
C ARG A 117 17.25 11.43 -13.15
N ALA A 118 15.96 11.76 -13.07
CA ALA A 118 15.40 12.56 -11.98
C ALA A 118 15.32 11.74 -10.69
N GLU A 119 15.79 12.30 -9.58
CA GLU A 119 15.54 11.70 -8.27
C GLU A 119 14.04 11.68 -7.96
N PRO A 120 13.54 10.63 -7.29
CA PRO A 120 12.14 10.56 -6.90
C PRO A 120 11.81 11.53 -5.76
N ASP A 121 10.61 12.10 -5.80
CA ASP A 121 10.12 13.03 -4.78
C ASP A 121 8.61 12.82 -4.51
N TRP A 122 8.12 13.46 -3.45
CA TRP A 122 6.75 13.44 -3.00
C TRP A 122 5.91 14.51 -3.71
N VAL A 123 5.19 14.09 -4.75
CA VAL A 123 4.34 14.97 -5.56
C VAL A 123 2.88 14.83 -5.14
N LYS A 124 2.11 15.92 -5.13
CA LYS A 124 0.68 15.87 -4.83
C LYS A 124 -0.09 15.12 -5.91
N ALA A 125 -1.15 14.42 -5.52
CA ALA A 125 -1.99 13.64 -6.42
C ALA A 125 -2.53 14.47 -7.60
N GLN A 126 -3.02 15.68 -7.33
CA GLN A 126 -3.53 16.60 -8.37
C GLN A 126 -2.46 17.02 -9.39
N ASP A 127 -1.18 17.02 -9.01
CA ASP A 127 -0.05 17.47 -9.84
C ASP A 127 0.70 16.28 -10.47
N ALA A 128 0.21 15.05 -10.27
CA ALA A 128 0.86 13.81 -10.66
C ALA A 128 0.82 13.52 -12.17
N LEU A 129 -0.02 14.20 -12.94
CA LEU A 129 -0.15 13.95 -14.38
C LEU A 129 1.22 14.12 -15.09
N GLY A 130 1.53 13.20 -15.99
CA GLY A 130 2.82 13.17 -16.71
C GLY A 130 3.99 12.58 -15.91
N GLY A 131 3.83 12.29 -14.61
CA GLY A 131 4.87 11.61 -13.84
C GLY A 131 4.73 10.09 -13.84
N TYR A 132 5.61 9.43 -13.08
CA TYR A 132 5.63 7.99 -12.87
C TYR A 132 5.54 7.69 -11.37
N VAL A 133 4.52 6.96 -10.95
CA VAL A 133 4.35 6.49 -9.56
C VAL A 133 5.08 5.17 -9.36
N ASN A 134 5.58 4.92 -8.15
CA ASN A 134 6.39 3.72 -7.87
C ASN A 134 5.57 2.57 -7.26
N LEU A 135 5.93 1.34 -7.65
CA LEU A 135 5.66 0.12 -6.91
C LEU A 135 6.97 -0.60 -6.59
N LYS A 136 7.33 -0.63 -5.31
CA LYS A 136 8.46 -1.40 -4.81
C LYS A 136 8.00 -2.77 -4.30
N LEU A 137 8.82 -3.79 -4.51
CA LEU A 137 8.54 -5.14 -4.03
C LEU A 137 9.08 -5.32 -2.60
N PRO A 138 8.44 -6.17 -1.78
CA PRO A 138 8.96 -6.50 -0.45
C PRO A 138 10.24 -7.33 -0.55
N PRO A 139 11.03 -7.39 0.54
CA PRO A 139 12.19 -8.26 0.62
C PRO A 139 11.80 -9.72 0.38
N VAL A 140 12.78 -10.51 -0.08
CA VAL A 140 12.55 -11.91 -0.41
C VAL A 140 12.58 -12.77 0.86
N GLU A 141 11.61 -13.66 0.99
CA GLU A 141 11.45 -14.59 2.11
C GLU A 141 11.23 -16.02 1.56
N PRO A 142 12.08 -17.00 1.92
CA PRO A 142 11.95 -18.37 1.43
C PRO A 142 10.71 -19.07 1.99
N THR A 143 10.25 -20.11 1.31
CA THR A 143 9.12 -20.94 1.76
C THR A 143 9.53 -22.39 1.95
N GLU A 144 8.80 -23.09 2.83
CA GLU A 144 8.90 -24.53 3.02
C GLU A 144 8.09 -25.33 1.99
N LEU A 145 7.24 -24.65 1.21
CA LEU A 145 6.44 -25.31 0.18
C LEU A 145 7.32 -25.82 -0.95
N THR A 146 7.07 -27.06 -1.35
CA THR A 146 7.72 -27.61 -2.55
C THR A 146 7.22 -26.89 -3.81
N LYS A 147 7.99 -27.01 -4.91
CA LYS A 147 7.57 -26.51 -6.23
C LYS A 147 6.20 -27.04 -6.65
N GLN A 148 5.95 -28.32 -6.41
CA GLN A 148 4.67 -28.93 -6.75
C GLN A 148 3.51 -28.31 -5.96
N GLU A 149 3.72 -28.04 -4.66
CA GLU A 149 2.73 -27.41 -3.80
C GLU A 149 2.50 -25.94 -4.13
N LEU A 150 3.54 -25.20 -4.51
CA LEU A 150 3.42 -23.82 -5.03
C LEU A 150 2.61 -23.79 -6.32
N TRP A 151 2.88 -24.71 -7.25
CA TRP A 151 2.11 -24.82 -8.49
C TRP A 151 0.64 -25.16 -8.19
N LEU A 152 0.38 -26.10 -7.26
CA LEU A 152 -0.96 -26.46 -6.83
C LEU A 152 -1.71 -25.29 -6.17
N LEU A 153 -1.01 -24.50 -5.35
CA LEU A 153 -1.54 -23.29 -4.73
C LEU A 153 -1.95 -22.27 -5.80
N GLY A 154 -1.09 -22.03 -6.80
CA GLY A 154 -1.42 -21.21 -7.96
C GLY A 154 -2.65 -21.73 -8.71
N ARG A 155 -2.69 -23.04 -8.98
CA ARG A 155 -3.82 -23.67 -9.68
C ARG A 155 -5.12 -23.57 -8.89
N TRP A 156 -5.06 -23.65 -7.56
CA TRP A 156 -6.21 -23.47 -6.69
C TRP A 156 -6.69 -22.01 -6.68
N LEU A 157 -5.77 -21.03 -6.72
CA LEU A 157 -6.14 -19.62 -6.83
C LEU A 157 -6.93 -19.33 -8.10
N ALA A 158 -6.62 -20.02 -9.21
CA ALA A 158 -7.45 -19.99 -10.42
C ALA A 158 -8.79 -20.73 -10.22
N ASP A 159 -8.78 -22.06 -10.28
CA ASP A 159 -10.01 -22.87 -10.41
C ASP A 159 -10.46 -23.58 -9.11
N GLY A 160 -9.83 -23.25 -7.99
CA GLY A 160 -10.07 -23.88 -6.70
C GLY A 160 -11.31 -23.38 -5.97
N HIS A 161 -11.93 -24.24 -5.16
CA HIS A 161 -12.94 -23.88 -4.18
C HIS A 161 -12.86 -24.80 -2.94
N VAL A 162 -13.55 -24.40 -1.88
CA VAL A 162 -13.72 -25.21 -0.67
C VAL A 162 -15.08 -25.89 -0.74
N GLY A 163 -15.09 -27.23 -0.67
CA GLY A 163 -16.30 -28.03 -0.63
C GLY A 163 -17.04 -27.96 0.71
N VAL A 164 -18.24 -28.53 0.75
CA VAL A 164 -19.15 -28.44 1.90
C VAL A 164 -18.57 -29.08 3.18
N ARG A 165 -17.68 -30.06 3.04
CA ARG A 165 -17.00 -30.74 4.16
C ARG A 165 -15.61 -30.14 4.44
N GLY A 166 -15.31 -28.96 3.92
CA GLY A 166 -14.01 -28.30 4.08
C GLY A 166 -12.89 -28.87 3.19
N GLU A 167 -13.22 -29.69 2.19
CA GLU A 167 -12.25 -30.22 1.25
C GLU A 167 -11.81 -29.16 0.22
N TYR A 168 -10.54 -29.18 -0.16
CA TYR A 168 -10.05 -28.37 -1.27
C TYR A 168 -10.28 -29.10 -2.59
N VAL A 169 -10.95 -28.44 -3.53
CA VAL A 169 -11.32 -28.99 -4.84
C VAL A 169 -10.84 -28.05 -5.92
N ILE A 170 -10.32 -28.58 -7.02
CA ILE A 170 -9.97 -27.82 -8.23
C ILE A 170 -10.86 -28.32 -9.37
N SER A 171 -11.54 -27.40 -10.07
CA SER A 171 -12.30 -27.72 -11.28
C SER A 171 -11.39 -27.61 -12.50
N VAL A 172 -11.25 -28.66 -13.30
CA VAL A 172 -10.30 -28.70 -14.41
C VAL A 172 -11.03 -28.95 -15.72
N GLY A 173 -10.88 -28.04 -16.69
CA GLY A 173 -11.36 -28.25 -18.06
C GLY A 173 -10.76 -29.52 -18.67
N HIS A 174 -11.53 -30.20 -19.52
CA HIS A 174 -11.14 -31.51 -20.07
C HIS A 174 -9.81 -31.44 -20.83
N GLU A 175 -9.60 -30.34 -21.56
CA GLU A 175 -8.39 -30.04 -22.31
C GLU A 175 -7.14 -29.80 -21.44
N LYS A 176 -7.31 -29.37 -20.19
CA LYS A 176 -6.22 -29.10 -19.23
C LYS A 176 -5.94 -30.28 -18.29
N LEU A 177 -6.76 -31.34 -18.36
CA LEU A 177 -6.73 -32.43 -17.39
C LEU A 177 -5.44 -33.27 -17.45
N ALA A 178 -4.84 -33.42 -18.63
CA ALA A 178 -3.60 -34.18 -18.80
C ALA A 178 -2.42 -33.53 -18.08
N GLU A 179 -2.19 -32.24 -18.35
CA GLU A 179 -1.17 -31.42 -17.67
C GLU A 179 -1.43 -31.39 -16.16
N PHE A 180 -2.67 -31.13 -15.75
CA PHE A 180 -3.02 -31.13 -14.33
C PHE A 180 -2.70 -32.46 -13.65
N LYS A 181 -2.98 -33.60 -14.29
CA LYS A 181 -2.66 -34.92 -13.71
C LYS A 181 -1.17 -35.11 -13.49
N GLN A 182 -0.35 -34.63 -14.40
CA GLN A 182 1.11 -34.70 -14.30
C GLN A 182 1.62 -33.79 -13.17
N MET A 183 1.19 -32.54 -13.15
CA MET A 183 1.68 -31.54 -12.19
C MET A 183 1.16 -31.78 -10.77
N ALA A 184 -0.06 -32.29 -10.63
CA ALA A 184 -0.70 -32.58 -9.34
C ALA A 184 -0.48 -34.02 -8.84
N ASP A 185 0.47 -34.77 -9.41
CA ASP A 185 0.69 -36.17 -9.03
C ASP A 185 0.89 -36.34 -7.51
N GLY A 186 0.39 -37.45 -6.96
CA GLY A 186 0.37 -37.67 -5.52
C GLY A 186 -0.72 -36.90 -4.74
N HIS A 187 -1.19 -35.76 -5.25
CA HIS A 187 -2.22 -34.91 -4.60
C HIS A 187 -3.65 -35.11 -5.14
N ILE A 188 -3.85 -35.98 -6.13
CA ILE A 188 -5.16 -36.25 -6.74
C ILE A 188 -5.98 -37.24 -5.91
N GLY A 189 -7.10 -36.79 -5.36
CA GLY A 189 -8.10 -37.59 -4.68
C GLY A 189 -9.26 -38.02 -5.58
N THR A 190 -10.44 -38.14 -4.98
CA THR A 190 -11.69 -38.50 -5.68
C THR A 190 -12.05 -37.48 -6.75
N LYS A 191 -12.65 -37.94 -7.85
CA LYS A 191 -13.05 -37.11 -9.00
C LYS A 191 -14.55 -37.18 -9.21
N ALA A 192 -15.13 -36.11 -9.76
CA ALA A 192 -16.49 -36.08 -10.24
C ALA A 192 -16.54 -35.44 -11.64
N GLU A 193 -17.15 -36.14 -12.59
CA GLU A 193 -17.39 -35.64 -13.95
C GLU A 193 -18.59 -34.68 -13.94
N ARG A 194 -18.37 -33.45 -14.41
CA ARG A 194 -19.39 -32.41 -14.63
C ARG A 194 -19.06 -31.70 -15.95
N THR A 195 -19.46 -30.44 -16.12
CA THR A 195 -18.97 -29.57 -17.21
C THR A 195 -17.44 -29.46 -17.23
N ALA A 196 -16.83 -29.55 -16.05
CA ALA A 196 -15.39 -29.71 -15.83
C ALA A 196 -15.16 -30.89 -14.87
N VAL A 197 -13.96 -31.47 -14.88
CA VAL A 197 -13.60 -32.53 -13.94
C VAL A 197 -13.24 -31.91 -12.60
N GLN A 198 -14.05 -32.17 -11.57
CA GLN A 198 -13.76 -31.71 -10.22
C GLN A 198 -12.85 -32.71 -9.51
N VAL A 199 -11.67 -32.25 -9.09
CA VAL A 199 -10.67 -33.07 -8.40
C VAL A 199 -10.55 -32.62 -6.95
N ARG A 200 -10.87 -33.51 -6.01
CA ARG A 200 -10.57 -33.31 -4.59
C ARG A 200 -9.07 -33.47 -4.37
N LEU A 201 -8.43 -32.50 -3.71
CA LEU A 201 -7.04 -32.63 -3.34
C LEU A 201 -6.87 -33.52 -2.09
N LYS A 202 -5.80 -34.32 -2.07
CA LYS A 202 -5.41 -35.18 -0.95
C LYS A 202 -3.94 -34.95 -0.57
N LYS A 203 -3.52 -35.51 0.56
CA LYS A 203 -2.12 -35.48 1.03
C LYS A 203 -1.50 -34.06 1.05
N LEU A 204 -2.31 -33.05 1.35
CA LEU A 204 -1.84 -31.68 1.50
C LEU A 204 -1.01 -31.56 2.77
N SER A 205 0.22 -31.07 2.66
CA SER A 205 1.08 -30.76 3.80
C SER A 205 0.42 -29.70 4.70
N ARG A 206 0.92 -29.58 5.94
CA ARG A 206 0.44 -28.56 6.87
C ARG A 206 0.69 -27.14 6.34
N PRO A 207 1.87 -26.78 5.81
CA PRO A 207 2.09 -25.46 5.22
C PRO A 207 1.15 -25.15 4.05
N LEU A 208 0.90 -26.11 3.16
CA LEU A 208 0.00 -25.89 2.02
C LEU A 208 -1.45 -25.67 2.48
N ARG A 209 -1.92 -26.43 3.47
CA ARG A 209 -3.26 -26.21 4.04
C ARG A 209 -3.39 -24.82 4.66
N GLN A 210 -2.41 -24.38 5.43
CA GLN A 210 -2.40 -23.04 6.03
C GLN A 210 -2.40 -21.95 4.94
N ALA A 211 -1.61 -22.11 3.87
CA ALA A 211 -1.63 -21.20 2.74
C ALA A 211 -3.03 -21.12 2.11
N LEU A 212 -3.65 -22.26 1.82
CA LEU A 212 -5.01 -22.33 1.23
C LEU A 212 -6.08 -21.70 2.14
N GLU A 213 -5.96 -21.82 3.46
CA GLU A 213 -6.86 -21.19 4.42
C GLU A 213 -6.80 -19.65 4.34
N THR A 214 -5.61 -19.10 4.11
CA THR A 214 -5.40 -17.65 3.98
C THR A 214 -5.77 -17.08 2.61
N CYS A 215 -6.00 -17.93 1.60
CA CYS A 215 -6.34 -17.46 0.25
C CYS A 215 -7.78 -16.96 0.10
N GLY A 216 -8.60 -17.01 1.16
CA GLY A 216 -10.01 -16.59 1.11
C GLY A 216 -10.96 -17.61 0.48
N LYS A 217 -12.28 -17.33 0.49
CA LYS A 217 -13.32 -18.23 -0.02
C LYS A 217 -14.26 -17.52 -1.01
N GLY A 218 -14.56 -18.20 -2.11
CA GLY A 218 -15.34 -17.64 -3.21
C GLY A 218 -14.49 -16.72 -4.09
N ALA A 219 -14.87 -16.56 -5.36
CA ALA A 219 -14.02 -15.91 -6.37
C ALA A 219 -13.67 -14.44 -6.04
N GLU A 220 -14.60 -13.68 -5.44
CA GLU A 220 -14.39 -12.26 -5.08
C GLU A 220 -13.39 -12.08 -3.92
N ASN A 221 -13.35 -13.03 -2.98
CA ASN A 221 -12.50 -12.93 -1.79
C ASN A 221 -11.18 -13.68 -1.95
N LYS A 222 -10.90 -14.28 -3.11
CA LYS A 222 -9.61 -14.94 -3.32
C LYS A 222 -8.48 -13.92 -3.23
N GLU A 223 -7.38 -14.24 -2.57
CA GLU A 223 -6.17 -13.42 -2.61
C GLU A 223 -4.92 -14.29 -2.50
N LEU A 224 -3.76 -13.73 -2.88
CA LEU A 224 -2.50 -14.42 -2.63
C LEU A 224 -2.31 -14.62 -1.13
N PRO A 225 -1.82 -15.79 -0.67
CA PRO A 225 -1.47 -15.94 0.73
C PRO A 225 -0.33 -14.97 1.07
N PRO A 226 -0.25 -14.46 2.31
CA PRO A 226 0.55 -13.28 2.60
C PRO A 226 2.04 -13.39 2.25
N PHE A 227 2.65 -14.56 2.47
CA PHE A 227 4.05 -14.82 2.14
C PHE A 227 4.32 -14.79 0.62
N ALA A 228 3.31 -15.01 -0.23
CA ALA A 228 3.52 -15.22 -1.66
C ALA A 228 4.13 -13.99 -2.35
N VAL A 229 3.73 -12.78 -1.93
CA VAL A 229 4.29 -11.53 -2.47
C VAL A 229 5.76 -11.32 -2.07
N ALA A 230 6.32 -12.11 -1.17
CA ALA A 230 7.72 -12.10 -0.74
C ALA A 230 8.54 -13.29 -1.28
N LEU A 231 7.94 -14.23 -2.03
CA LEU A 231 8.66 -15.41 -2.53
C LEU A 231 9.89 -15.06 -3.39
N PRO A 232 10.97 -15.88 -3.36
CA PRO A 232 12.06 -15.82 -4.32
C PRO A 232 11.53 -15.95 -5.76
N SER A 233 12.24 -15.38 -6.73
CA SER A 233 11.76 -15.31 -8.12
C SER A 233 11.36 -16.67 -8.69
N ASP A 234 12.18 -17.70 -8.47
CA ASP A 234 11.93 -19.06 -8.94
C ASP A 234 10.69 -19.71 -8.29
N ASP A 235 10.42 -19.44 -7.01
CA ASP A 235 9.21 -19.94 -6.32
C ASP A 235 7.95 -19.17 -6.75
N ALA A 236 8.07 -17.84 -6.86
CA ALA A 236 7.01 -16.98 -7.38
C ALA A 236 6.64 -17.36 -8.82
N GLN A 237 7.61 -17.75 -9.64
CA GLN A 237 7.38 -18.25 -10.99
C GLN A 237 6.49 -19.51 -10.98
N THR A 238 6.84 -20.50 -10.17
CA THR A 238 6.08 -21.75 -10.08
C THR A 238 4.64 -21.53 -9.62
N LEU A 239 4.41 -20.65 -8.65
CA LEU A 239 3.06 -20.27 -8.22
C LEU A 239 2.30 -19.57 -9.36
N LEU A 240 2.93 -18.59 -10.02
CA LEU A 240 2.32 -17.84 -11.12
C LEU A 240 1.96 -18.74 -12.30
N GLU A 241 2.82 -19.70 -12.66
CA GLU A 241 2.54 -20.71 -13.71
C GLU A 241 1.36 -21.60 -13.33
N GLY A 242 1.25 -21.99 -12.06
CA GLY A 242 0.08 -22.69 -11.54
C GLY A 242 -1.22 -21.93 -11.80
N TYR A 243 -1.24 -20.63 -11.50
CA TYR A 243 -2.38 -19.76 -11.75
C TYR A 243 -2.68 -19.61 -13.26
N LEU A 244 -1.65 -19.32 -14.07
CA LEU A 244 -1.78 -19.13 -15.52
C LEU A 244 -2.22 -20.40 -16.24
N SER A 245 -1.87 -21.59 -15.74
CA SER A 245 -2.39 -22.85 -16.29
C SER A 245 -3.93 -22.92 -16.21
N GLY A 246 -4.53 -22.30 -15.18
CA GLY A 246 -5.98 -22.26 -14.94
C GLY A 246 -6.66 -21.12 -15.68
N ASP A 247 -6.40 -19.90 -15.24
CA ASP A 247 -7.08 -18.68 -15.70
C ASP A 247 -6.27 -17.85 -16.71
N GLY A 248 -5.08 -18.31 -17.08
CA GLY A 248 -4.23 -17.64 -18.05
C GLY A 248 -4.65 -17.93 -19.50
N HIS A 249 -4.61 -16.89 -20.33
CA HIS A 249 -4.70 -16.97 -21.78
C HIS A 249 -3.46 -16.31 -22.40
N TYR A 250 -2.69 -17.10 -23.16
CA TYR A 250 -1.50 -16.62 -23.84
C TYR A 250 -1.79 -16.27 -25.30
N LEU A 251 -1.46 -15.04 -25.68
CA LEU A 251 -1.58 -14.54 -27.04
C LEU A 251 -0.20 -14.50 -27.70
N GLU A 252 0.10 -15.50 -28.53
CA GLU A 252 1.40 -15.65 -29.20
C GLU A 252 1.78 -14.44 -30.04
N SER A 253 0.82 -13.87 -30.78
CA SER A 253 1.03 -12.73 -31.68
C SER A 253 1.56 -11.47 -30.99
N ARG A 254 1.35 -11.34 -29.68
CA ARG A 254 1.83 -10.21 -28.87
C ARG A 254 2.78 -10.61 -27.75
N GLN A 255 3.04 -11.91 -27.60
CA GLN A 255 3.74 -12.51 -26.45
C GLN A 255 3.18 -12.00 -25.12
N ARG A 256 1.84 -12.04 -25.03
CA ARG A 256 1.07 -11.43 -23.93
C ARG A 256 0.31 -12.49 -23.17
N TRP A 257 0.41 -12.46 -21.84
CA TRP A 257 -0.52 -13.17 -20.97
C TRP A 257 -1.67 -12.26 -20.57
N MET A 258 -2.86 -12.85 -20.49
CA MET A 258 -4.07 -12.22 -19.99
C MET A 258 -4.74 -13.13 -18.96
N ALA A 259 -5.37 -12.56 -17.96
CA ALA A 259 -6.22 -13.27 -17.01
C ALA A 259 -7.35 -12.35 -16.52
N THR A 260 -8.48 -12.94 -16.16
CA THR A 260 -9.63 -12.22 -15.61
C THR A 260 -9.97 -12.75 -14.23
N SER A 261 -10.35 -11.87 -13.30
CA SER A 261 -10.85 -12.26 -11.98
C SER A 261 -11.82 -11.22 -11.46
N VAL A 262 -12.75 -11.62 -10.60
CA VAL A 262 -13.57 -10.69 -9.82
C VAL A 262 -12.88 -10.28 -8.50
N SER A 263 -11.78 -10.95 -8.12
CA SER A 263 -10.94 -10.48 -7.01
C SER A 263 -9.85 -9.54 -7.50
N ARG A 264 -10.01 -8.27 -7.15
CA ARG A 264 -8.98 -7.25 -7.40
C ARG A 264 -7.73 -7.47 -6.57
N LYS A 265 -7.87 -7.91 -5.31
CA LYS A 265 -6.75 -8.19 -4.40
C LYS A 265 -5.81 -9.26 -4.99
N LEU A 266 -6.39 -10.31 -5.56
CA LEU A 266 -5.64 -11.38 -6.20
C LEU A 266 -4.81 -10.84 -7.37
N LEU A 267 -5.41 -10.06 -8.27
CA LEU A 267 -4.70 -9.52 -9.44
C LEU A 267 -3.61 -8.51 -9.05
N LEU A 268 -3.82 -7.71 -7.99
CA LEU A 268 -2.78 -6.82 -7.46
C LEU A 268 -1.58 -7.62 -6.90
N GLY A 269 -1.85 -8.74 -6.21
CA GLY A 269 -0.81 -9.65 -5.76
C GLY A 269 -0.06 -10.32 -6.92
N LEU A 270 -0.79 -10.84 -7.92
CA LEU A 270 -0.20 -11.47 -9.11
C LEU A 270 0.63 -10.47 -9.92
N ALA A 271 0.22 -9.21 -10.00
CA ALA A 271 0.99 -8.15 -10.66
C ALA A 271 2.38 -7.97 -10.02
N MET A 272 2.50 -8.15 -8.71
CA MET A 272 3.80 -8.12 -8.02
C MET A 272 4.65 -9.35 -8.36
N LEU A 273 4.04 -10.53 -8.47
CA LEU A 273 4.78 -11.73 -8.90
C LEU A 273 5.27 -11.60 -10.34
N VAL A 274 4.43 -11.06 -11.24
CA VAL A 274 4.82 -10.75 -12.62
C VAL A 274 6.03 -9.81 -12.67
N GLN A 275 6.03 -8.77 -11.84
CA GLN A 275 7.19 -7.87 -11.72
C GLN A 275 8.44 -8.59 -11.26
N ARG A 276 8.33 -9.47 -10.25
CA ARG A 276 9.46 -10.23 -9.71
C ARG A 276 10.03 -11.25 -10.71
N VAL A 277 9.15 -11.99 -11.37
CA VAL A 277 9.51 -13.13 -12.22
C VAL A 277 10.01 -12.66 -13.59
N TYR A 278 9.27 -11.75 -14.23
CA TYR A 278 9.51 -11.38 -15.63
C TYR A 278 10.13 -9.99 -15.80
N GLY A 279 10.31 -9.22 -14.71
CA GLY A 279 10.82 -7.85 -14.81
C GLY A 279 9.93 -6.97 -15.70
N THR A 280 8.60 -7.15 -15.61
CA THR A 280 7.62 -6.43 -16.41
C THR A 280 6.49 -5.87 -15.55
N ILE A 281 5.75 -4.90 -16.06
CA ILE A 281 4.66 -4.25 -15.33
C ILE A 281 3.34 -4.84 -15.83
N ALA A 282 2.64 -5.57 -14.96
CA ALA A 282 1.28 -6.01 -15.26
C ALA A 282 0.30 -4.83 -15.20
N CYS A 283 -0.57 -4.75 -16.20
CA CYS A 283 -1.68 -3.82 -16.23
C CYS A 283 -2.92 -4.51 -15.64
N VAL A 284 -3.43 -3.99 -14.52
CA VAL A 284 -4.72 -4.37 -13.92
C VAL A 284 -5.72 -3.22 -14.15
N TYR A 285 -6.88 -3.50 -14.74
CA TYR A 285 -7.91 -2.51 -15.06
C TYR A 285 -9.32 -3.12 -15.01
N PRO A 286 -10.37 -2.31 -14.77
CA PRO A 286 -11.74 -2.80 -14.76
C PRO A 286 -12.16 -3.31 -16.14
N GLY A 287 -12.79 -4.48 -16.16
CA GLY A 287 -13.49 -5.05 -17.30
C GLY A 287 -14.99 -4.79 -17.24
N ARG A 288 -15.78 -5.84 -17.45
CA ARG A 288 -17.25 -5.78 -17.38
C ARG A 288 -17.74 -5.30 -16.01
N PRO A 289 -18.66 -4.31 -15.95
CA PRO A 289 -19.20 -3.81 -14.70
C PRO A 289 -20.05 -4.85 -13.98
N GLU A 290 -20.31 -4.61 -12.70
CA GLU A 290 -21.30 -5.38 -11.95
C GLU A 290 -22.71 -5.22 -12.53
N GLY A 291 -23.56 -6.21 -12.30
CA GLY A 291 -24.89 -6.23 -12.88
C GLY A 291 -25.57 -7.58 -12.75
N THR A 292 -26.34 -7.95 -13.77
CA THR A 292 -26.98 -9.26 -13.84
C THR A 292 -26.78 -9.88 -15.22
N THR A 293 -26.74 -11.20 -15.28
CA THR A 293 -26.70 -11.94 -16.55
C THR A 293 -27.50 -13.24 -16.42
N ILE A 294 -27.68 -13.96 -17.53
CA ILE A 294 -28.35 -15.25 -17.57
C ILE A 294 -27.32 -16.34 -17.82
N ILE A 295 -27.22 -17.30 -16.89
CA ILE A 295 -26.40 -18.51 -17.04
C ILE A 295 -27.34 -19.71 -17.00
N GLU A 296 -27.39 -20.48 -18.09
CA GLU A 296 -28.25 -21.67 -18.21
C GLU A 296 -29.73 -21.38 -17.84
N GLY A 297 -30.27 -20.26 -18.30
CA GLY A 297 -31.65 -19.83 -18.03
C GLY A 297 -31.89 -19.24 -16.63
N ARG A 298 -30.87 -19.17 -15.77
CA ARG A 298 -30.97 -18.58 -14.43
C ARG A 298 -30.39 -17.16 -14.43
N GLN A 299 -31.15 -16.20 -13.91
CA GLN A 299 -30.62 -14.86 -13.65
C GLN A 299 -29.65 -14.91 -12.47
N VAL A 300 -28.44 -14.40 -12.66
CA VAL A 300 -27.39 -14.33 -11.65
C VAL A 300 -26.85 -12.91 -11.54
N ASN A 301 -26.40 -12.54 -10.33
CA ASN A 301 -25.70 -11.29 -10.08
C ASN A 301 -24.22 -11.45 -10.48
N THR A 302 -23.68 -10.46 -11.19
CA THR A 302 -22.27 -10.39 -11.57
C THR A 302 -21.58 -9.28 -10.81
N LYS A 303 -20.32 -9.53 -10.42
CA LYS A 303 -19.44 -8.53 -9.80
C LYS A 303 -18.59 -7.85 -10.87
N GLN A 304 -17.96 -6.72 -10.52
CA GLN A 304 -16.98 -6.06 -11.38
C GLN A 304 -15.85 -7.03 -11.73
N GLU A 305 -15.69 -7.29 -13.02
CA GLU A 305 -14.56 -8.05 -13.55
C GLU A 305 -13.32 -7.17 -13.58
N TRP A 306 -12.17 -7.75 -13.29
CA TRP A 306 -10.86 -7.13 -13.44
C TRP A 306 -10.02 -7.92 -14.43
N ASN A 307 -9.37 -7.21 -15.33
CA ASN A 307 -8.47 -7.76 -16.33
C ASN A 307 -7.03 -7.50 -15.91
N MET A 308 -6.21 -8.54 -15.87
CA MET A 308 -4.75 -8.43 -15.78
C MET A 308 -4.16 -8.79 -17.14
N SER A 309 -3.20 -8.02 -17.62
CA SER A 309 -2.39 -8.40 -18.77
C SER A 309 -0.95 -7.94 -18.61
N PHE A 310 -0.02 -8.75 -19.09
CA PHE A 310 1.40 -8.40 -19.12
C PHE A 310 2.08 -9.01 -20.33
N ASP A 311 3.14 -8.34 -20.76
CA ASP A 311 3.91 -8.74 -21.92
C ASP A 311 5.25 -9.30 -21.48
N LEU A 312 5.68 -10.38 -22.13
CA LEU A 312 7.03 -10.89 -21.98
C LEU A 312 8.02 -9.90 -22.63
N THR A 313 9.17 -9.71 -21.99
CA THR A 313 10.15 -8.68 -22.35
C THR A 313 11.06 -9.08 -23.51
N LYS A 314 11.14 -10.38 -23.82
CA LYS A 314 12.03 -10.94 -24.85
C LYS A 314 11.74 -10.32 -26.23
N GLY A 315 12.72 -9.60 -26.78
CA GLY A 315 12.63 -9.02 -28.12
C GLY A 315 11.85 -7.71 -28.23
N ARG A 316 11.53 -7.05 -27.11
CA ARG A 316 10.80 -5.77 -27.13
C ARG A 316 11.70 -4.56 -27.36
N ARG A 317 11.25 -3.65 -28.21
CA ARG A 317 11.88 -2.35 -28.45
C ARG A 317 11.72 -1.38 -27.27
N VAL A 318 10.56 -1.43 -26.59
CA VAL A 318 10.28 -0.60 -25.41
C VAL A 318 10.33 -1.50 -24.18
N THR A 319 11.31 -1.27 -23.32
CA THR A 319 11.45 -1.98 -22.05
C THR A 319 10.46 -1.43 -21.01
N PRO A 320 9.97 -2.24 -20.07
CA PRO A 320 9.28 -1.74 -18.88
C PRO A 320 10.16 -0.75 -18.12
N PHE A 321 9.57 0.28 -17.52
CA PHE A 321 10.35 1.25 -16.72
C PHE A 321 10.47 0.73 -15.29
N ILE A 322 11.51 -0.08 -15.06
CA ILE A 322 11.82 -0.67 -13.76
C ILE A 322 13.28 -0.34 -13.46
N LEU A 323 13.52 0.23 -12.28
CA LEU A 323 14.84 0.52 -11.75
C LEU A 323 15.06 -0.33 -10.48
N GLU A 324 16.24 -0.23 -9.87
CA GLU A 324 16.56 -0.94 -8.61
C GLU A 324 15.56 -0.61 -7.49
N ASP A 325 15.02 0.61 -7.48
CA ASP A 325 14.06 1.09 -6.50
C ASP A 325 12.59 0.77 -6.85
N GLY A 326 12.33 -0.04 -7.88
CA GLY A 326 11.01 -0.59 -8.19
C GLY A 326 10.49 -0.23 -9.58
N ALA A 327 9.21 -0.54 -9.81
CA ALA A 327 8.53 -0.28 -11.07
C ALA A 327 7.94 1.12 -11.10
N TRP A 328 8.24 1.87 -12.16
CA TRP A 328 7.79 3.24 -12.37
C TRP A 328 6.66 3.27 -13.40
N LYS A 329 5.44 3.47 -12.91
CA LYS A 329 4.19 3.37 -13.65
C LYS A 329 3.71 4.75 -14.08
N LYS A 330 3.57 4.97 -15.39
CA LYS A 330 3.15 6.27 -15.94
C LYS A 330 1.73 6.63 -15.46
N VAL A 331 1.56 7.81 -14.89
CA VAL A 331 0.24 8.39 -14.57
C VAL A 331 -0.46 8.79 -15.86
N LYS A 332 -1.70 8.34 -16.02
CA LYS A 332 -2.52 8.49 -17.22
C LYS A 332 -3.61 9.53 -17.06
N SER A 333 -4.22 9.62 -15.88
CA SER A 333 -5.20 10.66 -15.57
C SER A 333 -5.27 10.94 -14.08
N VAL A 334 -5.72 12.15 -13.78
CA VAL A 334 -6.11 12.59 -12.43
C VAL A 334 -7.44 13.32 -12.62
N GLU A 335 -8.53 12.68 -12.19
CA GLU A 335 -9.89 13.15 -12.43
C GLU A 335 -10.56 13.47 -11.09
N ASP A 336 -11.42 14.49 -11.03
CA ASP A 336 -12.28 14.71 -9.88
C ASP A 336 -13.16 13.48 -9.64
N ALA A 337 -13.29 13.06 -8.39
CA ALA A 337 -14.03 11.87 -8.01
C ALA A 337 -15.08 12.17 -6.91
N GLY A 338 -15.51 13.42 -6.80
CA GLY A 338 -16.50 13.86 -5.82
C GLY A 338 -15.98 13.82 -4.38
N GLU A 339 -16.89 13.54 -3.45
CA GLU A 339 -16.58 13.46 -2.02
C GLU A 339 -16.85 12.05 -1.48
N VAL A 340 -15.90 11.54 -0.70
CA VAL A 340 -15.98 10.19 -0.12
C VAL A 340 -15.47 10.19 1.31
N GLU A 341 -15.88 9.19 2.09
CA GLU A 341 -15.27 8.90 3.38
C GLU A 341 -13.78 8.55 3.19
N THR A 342 -12.91 9.19 3.96
CA THR A 342 -11.47 9.08 3.80
C THR A 342 -10.77 8.70 5.10
N TRP A 343 -9.72 7.91 4.98
CA TRP A 343 -8.93 7.37 6.07
C TRP A 343 -7.46 7.76 5.91
N ASN A 344 -6.75 7.86 7.03
CA ASN A 344 -5.31 8.06 7.05
C ASN A 344 -4.60 6.97 7.87
N LEU A 345 -3.33 6.77 7.57
CA LEU A 345 -2.42 5.92 8.34
C LEU A 345 -1.16 6.70 8.71
N ARG A 346 -0.62 6.40 9.89
CA ARG A 346 0.77 6.70 10.25
C ARG A 346 1.53 5.39 10.38
N VAL A 347 2.77 5.41 9.92
CA VAL A 347 3.70 4.29 9.81
C VAL A 347 5.03 4.73 10.38
N ALA A 348 5.63 3.91 11.24
CA ALA A 348 6.90 4.23 11.90
C ALA A 348 8.05 4.39 10.90
N GLU A 349 8.99 5.28 11.24
CA GLU A 349 10.24 5.58 10.53
C GLU A 349 10.06 6.18 9.13
N ASP A 350 9.59 5.41 8.15
CA ASP A 350 9.67 5.78 6.72
C ASP A 350 8.52 6.64 6.24
N GLU A 351 7.55 6.90 7.11
CA GLU A 351 6.43 7.79 6.87
C GLU A 351 5.68 7.56 5.54
N SER A 352 5.52 6.30 5.12
CA SER A 352 4.85 5.94 3.88
C SER A 352 4.32 4.51 3.92
N TYR A 353 3.44 4.18 2.97
CA TYR A 353 2.95 2.83 2.75
C TYR A 353 2.53 2.63 1.30
N THR A 354 2.34 1.37 0.91
CA THR A 354 1.87 1.00 -0.42
C THR A 354 0.36 0.80 -0.40
N ALA A 355 -0.36 1.56 -1.23
CA ALA A 355 -1.79 1.44 -1.43
C ALA A 355 -2.10 1.35 -2.93
N GLU A 356 -2.97 0.43 -3.32
CA GLU A 356 -3.42 0.24 -4.71
C GLU A 356 -2.30 -0.02 -5.72
N GLY A 357 -1.18 -0.58 -5.25
CA GLY A 357 0.00 -0.80 -6.07
C GLY A 357 0.80 0.47 -6.37
N CYS A 358 0.67 1.50 -5.52
CA CYS A 358 1.41 2.76 -5.51
C CYS A 358 1.92 3.08 -4.10
N ILE A 359 3.08 3.72 -4.01
CA ILE A 359 3.57 4.27 -2.73
C ILE A 359 2.97 5.65 -2.48
N VAL A 360 2.44 5.83 -1.27
CA VAL A 360 1.84 7.07 -0.79
C VAL A 360 2.48 7.52 0.52
N LYS A 361 2.47 8.83 0.76
CA LYS A 361 2.99 9.44 1.99
C LYS A 361 1.99 9.24 3.14
N ASN A 362 2.49 9.12 4.36
CA ASN A 362 1.65 9.27 5.55
C ASN A 362 1.02 10.66 5.65
N CYS A 363 -0.07 10.74 6.40
CA CYS A 363 -0.57 12.02 6.88
C CYS A 363 0.26 12.49 8.08
N PRO A 364 0.84 13.71 8.05
CA PRO A 364 1.39 14.29 9.26
C PRO A 364 0.24 14.62 10.22
N LEU A 365 0.35 14.22 11.48
CA LEU A 365 -0.40 14.88 12.55
C LEU A 365 0.29 16.24 12.77
N PRO A 366 -0.43 17.37 12.75
CA PRO A 366 0.20 18.68 12.88
C PRO A 366 0.74 18.86 14.31
N LEU A 367 2.06 18.65 14.51
CA LEU A 367 2.72 18.90 15.79
C LEU A 367 2.62 20.37 16.20
N ASP A 368 2.44 21.29 15.25
CA ASP A 368 2.34 22.73 15.46
C ASP A 368 1.08 23.12 16.24
N ILE A 369 -0.04 22.40 16.09
CA ILE A 369 -1.24 22.62 16.91
C ILE A 369 -0.92 22.28 18.37
N VAL A 370 -0.28 21.14 18.59
CA VAL A 370 0.13 20.69 19.93
C VAL A 370 1.13 21.67 20.53
N GLU A 371 2.14 22.09 19.75
CA GLU A 371 3.16 23.06 20.14
C GLU A 371 2.52 24.38 20.56
N ARG A 372 1.62 24.93 19.73
CA ARG A 372 0.93 26.19 20.01
C ARG A 372 0.06 26.13 21.24
N LEU A 373 -0.68 25.03 21.43
CA LEU A 373 -1.52 24.85 22.62
C LEU A 373 -0.64 24.78 23.88
N ILE A 374 0.46 24.02 23.82
CA ILE A 374 1.40 23.91 24.93
C ILE A 374 2.06 25.26 25.23
N VAL A 375 2.61 25.95 24.23
CA VAL A 375 3.25 27.27 24.43
C VAL A 375 2.26 28.31 24.95
N ARG A 376 1.02 28.31 24.46
CA ARG A 376 0.01 29.31 24.83
C ARG A 376 -0.57 29.11 26.22
N TYR A 377 -0.73 27.86 26.65
CA TYR A 377 -1.47 27.52 27.86
C TYR A 377 -0.61 26.92 28.97
N SER A 378 0.72 26.92 28.82
CA SER A 378 1.64 26.48 29.87
C SER A 378 2.95 27.25 29.86
N ASN A 379 3.63 27.28 31.00
CA ASN A 379 4.99 27.78 31.14
C ASN A 379 6.02 26.64 30.97
N PRO A 380 7.28 26.96 30.64
CA PRO A 380 8.39 26.02 30.77
C PRO A 380 8.39 25.32 32.14
N SER A 381 8.83 24.07 32.18
CA SER A 381 8.84 23.22 33.38
C SER A 381 7.47 22.86 33.98
N GLU A 382 6.35 23.27 33.38
CA GLU A 382 5.03 22.78 33.78
C GLU A 382 4.76 21.38 33.23
N VAL A 383 3.71 20.73 33.75
CA VAL A 383 3.28 19.40 33.30
C VAL A 383 2.20 19.56 32.24
N ILE A 384 2.43 18.97 31.06
CA ILE A 384 1.39 18.77 30.05
C ILE A 384 0.90 17.34 30.17
N PHE A 385 -0.36 17.20 30.55
CA PHE A 385 -0.99 15.90 30.71
C PHE A 385 -1.96 15.60 29.57
N ASP A 386 -1.75 14.48 28.90
CA ASP A 386 -2.65 13.92 27.90
C ASP A 386 -3.26 12.62 28.43
N PRO A 387 -4.55 12.62 28.84
CA PRO A 387 -5.20 11.42 29.34
C PRO A 387 -5.44 10.35 28.26
N PHE A 388 -5.23 10.68 26.98
CA PHE A 388 -5.38 9.79 25.82
C PHE A 388 -4.13 9.87 24.93
N ALA A 389 -2.98 9.55 25.51
CA ALA A 389 -1.68 9.87 24.94
C ALA A 389 -1.42 9.22 23.59
N GLY A 390 -2.04 8.09 23.25
CA GLY A 390 -1.86 7.42 21.97
C GLY A 390 -0.37 7.12 21.74
N LEU A 391 0.21 7.78 20.74
CA LEU A 391 1.66 7.71 20.44
C LEU A 391 2.54 8.64 21.28
N PHE A 392 2.01 9.20 22.35
CA PHE A 392 2.67 10.17 23.22
C PHE A 392 3.09 11.45 22.47
N THR A 393 2.33 11.86 21.45
CA THR A 393 2.65 13.08 20.67
C THR A 393 2.63 14.33 21.55
N VAL A 394 1.63 14.48 22.44
CA VAL A 394 1.55 15.62 23.36
C VAL A 394 2.67 15.60 24.41
N PRO A 395 2.94 14.48 25.12
CA PRO A 395 4.11 14.36 26.00
C PRO A 395 5.44 14.64 25.31
N PHE A 396 5.64 14.09 24.10
CA PHE A 396 6.86 14.30 23.30
C PHE A 396 7.09 15.78 23.00
N VAL A 397 6.07 16.48 22.49
CA VAL A 397 6.17 17.92 22.16
C VAL A 397 6.33 18.75 23.43
N ALA A 398 5.71 18.35 24.55
CA ALA A 398 5.92 19.00 25.84
C ALA A 398 7.40 18.93 26.28
N ILE A 399 8.02 17.75 26.18
CA ILE A 399 9.44 17.55 26.51
C ILE A 399 10.33 18.42 25.60
N GLU A 400 10.05 18.42 24.29
CA GLU A 400 10.77 19.25 23.31
C GLU A 400 10.71 20.74 23.65
N LEU A 401 9.54 21.23 24.07
CA LEU A 401 9.29 22.62 24.46
C LEU A 401 9.73 22.97 25.89
N GLY A 402 10.39 22.06 26.58
CA GLY A 402 10.93 22.33 27.90
C GLY A 402 9.97 22.13 29.07
N ARG A 403 8.84 21.45 28.86
CA ARG A 403 7.87 21.01 29.87
C ARG A 403 8.06 19.53 30.24
N TYR A 404 7.31 19.05 31.21
CA TYR A 404 7.20 17.62 31.52
C TYR A 404 5.96 17.04 30.82
N GLY A 405 6.15 16.02 29.99
CA GLY A 405 5.05 15.28 29.37
C GLY A 405 4.54 14.17 30.29
N ARG A 406 3.22 14.08 30.51
CA ARG A 406 2.57 12.93 31.12
C ARG A 406 1.47 12.40 30.21
N GLY A 407 1.39 11.08 30.09
CA GLY A 407 0.42 10.42 29.23
C GLY A 407 -0.14 9.14 29.83
N HIS A 408 -1.41 8.85 29.58
CA HIS A 408 -1.98 7.53 29.79
C HIS A 408 -2.28 6.87 28.45
N GLU A 409 -1.91 5.59 28.34
CA GLU A 409 -2.22 4.76 27.19
C GLU A 409 -2.45 3.33 27.65
N LEU A 410 -3.57 2.74 27.20
CA LEU A 410 -4.00 1.41 27.59
C LEU A 410 -3.46 0.33 26.64
N ASN A 411 -3.14 0.70 25.40
CA ASN A 411 -2.54 -0.19 24.43
C ASN A 411 -1.04 -0.42 24.77
N PRO A 412 -0.62 -1.65 25.09
CA PRO A 412 0.74 -1.92 25.54
C PRO A 412 1.83 -1.56 24.51
N LEU A 413 1.56 -1.75 23.22
CA LEU A 413 2.52 -1.45 22.15
C LEU A 413 2.71 0.05 21.97
N TYR A 414 1.63 0.81 22.05
CA TYR A 414 1.68 2.28 22.01
C TYR A 414 2.34 2.88 23.23
N TYR A 415 2.05 2.34 24.41
CA TYR A 415 2.73 2.74 25.63
C TYR A 415 4.25 2.54 25.48
N GLN A 416 4.69 1.35 25.05
CA GLN A 416 6.13 1.06 24.89
C GLN A 416 6.81 1.97 23.86
N ASN A 417 6.20 2.15 22.68
CA ASN A 417 6.74 3.02 21.64
C ASN A 417 6.75 4.49 22.07
N GLY A 418 5.67 4.95 22.70
CA GLY A 418 5.53 6.33 23.19
C GLY A 418 6.55 6.69 24.29
N VAL A 419 6.78 5.77 25.23
CA VAL A 419 7.83 5.91 26.26
C VAL A 419 9.21 6.04 25.59
N LYS A 420 9.51 5.20 24.60
CA LYS A 420 10.79 5.27 23.87
C LYS A 420 10.98 6.62 23.17
N TYR A 421 9.97 7.15 22.49
CA TYR A 421 10.05 8.47 21.86
C TYR A 421 10.29 9.60 22.86
N CYS A 422 9.63 9.54 24.03
CA CYS A 422 9.83 10.52 25.09
C CYS A 422 11.27 10.46 25.65
N GLN A 423 11.79 9.26 25.89
CA GLN A 423 13.17 9.05 26.35
C GLN A 423 14.20 9.58 25.34
N GLU A 424 14.01 9.30 24.05
CA GLU A 424 14.90 9.82 23.00
C GLU A 424 14.92 11.35 22.97
N MET A 425 13.78 12.00 23.21
CA MET A 425 13.72 13.47 23.30
C MET A 425 14.31 14.04 24.58
N GLU A 426 14.13 13.36 25.72
CA GLU A 426 14.80 13.73 26.97
C GLU A 426 16.32 13.69 26.78
N VAL A 427 16.85 12.65 26.14
CA VAL A 427 18.27 12.54 25.80
C VAL A 427 18.69 13.67 24.85
N LYS A 428 17.93 13.93 23.78
CA LYS A 428 18.22 14.99 22.82
C LYS A 428 18.24 16.38 23.47
N ARG A 429 17.35 16.64 24.43
CA ARG A 429 17.29 17.90 25.17
C ARG A 429 18.41 18.02 26.22
N SER A 430 18.78 16.91 26.84
CA SER A 430 19.82 16.84 27.87
C SER A 430 21.23 16.76 27.28
N ALA A 431 21.36 16.56 25.96
CA ALA A 431 22.64 16.51 25.28
C ALA A 431 23.33 17.88 25.32
N PRO A 432 24.60 17.96 25.75
CA PRO A 432 25.34 19.21 25.75
C PRO A 432 25.47 19.74 24.32
N THR A 433 25.25 21.04 24.16
CA THR A 433 25.53 21.75 22.90
C THR A 433 27.03 22.06 22.81
N LEU A 434 27.55 22.31 21.60
CA LEU A 434 28.97 22.66 21.39
C LEU A 434 29.43 23.82 22.28
N PHE A 435 28.53 24.77 22.57
CA PHE A 435 28.80 25.94 23.43
C PHE A 435 28.72 25.66 24.93
N SER A 436 28.06 24.57 25.35
CA SER A 436 28.07 24.14 26.76
C SER A 436 29.35 23.42 27.16
N LEU A 437 30.22 23.07 26.19
CA LEU A 437 31.55 22.53 26.45
C LEU A 437 32.57 23.65 26.73
N ASP A 438 32.45 24.80 26.09
CA ASP A 438 33.32 25.97 26.34
C ASP A 438 33.12 26.55 27.75
N GLU A 439 31.91 26.48 28.30
CA GLU A 439 31.60 26.89 29.68
C GLU A 439 32.16 25.91 30.73
N LEU A 440 32.41 24.65 30.36
CA LEU A 440 33.04 23.65 31.23
C LEU A 440 34.58 23.77 31.23
N GLU A 441 35.18 24.33 30.18
CA GLU A 441 36.63 24.60 30.11
C GLU A 441 37.04 25.91 30.81
N THR A 442 36.08 26.78 31.15
CA THR A 442 36.32 28.07 31.81
C THR A 442 35.91 28.11 33.30
N ALA A 443 35.50 26.98 33.89
CA ALA A 443 35.11 26.86 35.29
C ALA A 443 36.23 26.31 36.19
#